data_AF-A0A2H9M7Q4-F1
#
_entry.id   AF-A0A2H9M7Q4-F1
#
_cell.length_a   1.000
_cell.length_b   1.000
_cell.length_c   1.000
_cell.angle_alpha   90.00
_cell.angle_beta   90.00
_cell.angle_gamma   90.00
#
_symmetry.space_group_name_H-M   'P 1'
#
loop_
_entity.id
_entity.type
_entity.pdbx_description
1 polymer ?
#
loop_
_entity_poly.entity_id
_entity_poly.type
_entity_poly.pdbx_seq_one_letter_code
_entity_poly.pdbx_strand_id
1 'polypeptide(L)'
;MFPFSGGNPKQMKAMLQRMGIKMEEIEASEVIIKRTGGKNLRITNPEVSKVMMQGNVLFNVSGKVEEIVGQKEIREVVKQEGEEKVEITDDDINLVMAQTGCNYETAKNVLEENEGDIAGAILKLKK
;
A
#
# COMPACT_ATOMS: atom_id res chain seq x y z
N MET A 1 -31.66 15.25 19.53
CA MET A 1 -32.20 16.16 18.50
C MET A 1 -31.03 16.73 17.71
N PHE A 2 -30.85 16.32 16.46
CA PHE A 2 -29.94 16.99 15.51
C PHE A 2 -30.78 17.92 14.61
N PRO A 3 -30.37 19.18 14.38
CA PRO A 3 -31.20 20.18 13.69
C PRO A 3 -31.14 20.07 12.16
N PHE A 4 -31.03 18.85 11.61
CA PHE A 4 -30.73 18.62 10.18
C PHE A 4 -31.90 18.04 9.37
N SER A 5 -33.14 18.18 9.84
CA SER A 5 -34.31 17.75 9.06
C SER A 5 -34.84 18.93 8.23
N GLY A 6 -34.43 19.04 6.96
CA GLY A 6 -35.18 19.82 5.95
C GLY A 6 -34.45 20.84 5.07
N GLY A 7 -33.11 20.90 5.05
CA GLY A 7 -32.36 21.86 4.20
C GLY A 7 -31.98 21.32 2.82
N ASN A 8 -32.12 22.14 1.77
CA ASN A 8 -31.62 21.81 0.42
C ASN A 8 -30.08 21.59 0.47
N PRO A 9 -29.55 20.41 0.10
CA PRO A 9 -28.12 20.06 0.25
C PRO A 9 -27.15 21.07 -0.36
N LYS A 10 -27.56 21.72 -1.45
CA LYS A 10 -26.77 22.74 -2.13
C LYS A 10 -26.63 24.04 -1.32
N GLN A 11 -27.68 24.43 -0.59
CA GLN A 11 -27.65 25.62 0.27
C GLN A 11 -26.80 25.38 1.51
N MET A 12 -26.84 24.18 2.07
CA MET A 12 -25.98 23.78 3.18
C MET A 12 -24.50 23.77 2.77
N LYS A 13 -24.16 23.21 1.60
CA LYS A 13 -22.79 23.24 1.07
C LYS A 13 -22.28 24.67 0.87
N ALA A 14 -23.10 25.55 0.33
CA ALA A 14 -22.76 26.97 0.15
C ALA A 14 -22.57 27.71 1.48
N MET A 15 -23.37 27.40 2.49
CA MET A 15 -23.23 27.96 3.84
C MET A 15 -21.94 27.48 4.52
N LEU A 16 -21.63 26.18 4.44
CA LEU A 16 -20.40 25.59 4.98
C LEU A 16 -19.14 26.18 4.32
N GLN A 17 -19.17 26.36 2.99
CA GLN A 17 -18.08 27.02 2.26
C GLN A 17 -17.83 28.46 2.73
N ARG A 18 -18.89 29.23 3.04
CA ARG A 18 -18.76 30.59 3.61
C ARG A 18 -18.16 30.59 5.01
N MET A 19 -18.32 29.51 5.76
CA MET A 19 -17.69 29.30 7.07
C MET A 19 -16.24 28.78 6.95
N GLY A 20 -15.70 28.69 5.73
CA GLY A 20 -14.34 28.17 5.47
C GLY A 20 -14.22 26.65 5.53
N ILE A 21 -15.36 25.94 5.48
CA ILE A 21 -15.43 24.48 5.49
C ILE A 21 -15.57 23.99 4.04
N LYS A 22 -14.52 23.36 3.51
CA LYS A 22 -14.54 22.78 2.15
C LYS A 22 -14.72 21.28 2.24
N MET A 23 -15.76 20.76 1.60
CA MET A 23 -16.02 19.32 1.50
C MET A 23 -15.83 18.84 0.05
N GLU A 24 -15.02 17.80 -0.12
CA GLU A 24 -14.69 17.17 -1.39
C GLU A 24 -14.87 15.66 -1.26
N GLU A 25 -15.60 15.05 -2.20
CA GLU A 25 -15.63 13.60 -2.34
C GLU A 25 -14.42 13.18 -3.17
N ILE A 26 -13.79 12.06 -2.78
CA ILE A 26 -12.62 11.51 -3.44
C ILE A 26 -13.00 10.15 -4.02
N GLU A 27 -12.94 10.04 -5.34
CA GLU A 27 -13.06 8.74 -6.01
C GLU A 27 -11.76 7.96 -5.81
N ALA A 28 -11.81 6.96 -4.93
CA ALA A 28 -10.68 6.10 -4.60
C ALA A 28 -11.04 4.64 -4.90
N SER A 29 -10.14 3.91 -5.56
CA SER A 29 -10.28 2.47 -5.76
C SER A 29 -9.91 1.67 -4.50
N GLU A 30 -8.99 2.20 -3.68
CA GLU A 30 -8.46 1.55 -2.49
C GLU A 30 -7.93 2.60 -1.48
N VAL A 31 -8.03 2.31 -0.19
CA VAL A 31 -7.32 3.08 0.86
C VAL A 31 -6.42 2.15 1.67
N ILE A 32 -5.14 2.49 1.78
CA ILE A 32 -4.15 1.78 2.60
C ILE A 32 -3.78 2.63 3.81
N ILE A 33 -4.04 2.09 5.02
CA ILE A 33 -3.57 2.68 6.27
C ILE A 33 -2.34 1.90 6.72
N LYS A 34 -1.15 2.49 6.52
CA LYS A 34 0.11 1.96 7.03
C LYS A 34 0.17 2.15 8.54
N ARG A 35 0.16 1.07 9.33
CA ARG A 35 0.26 1.16 10.79
C ARG A 35 1.69 0.92 11.23
N THR A 36 2.13 1.69 12.22
CA THR A 36 3.36 1.39 12.96
C THR A 36 3.14 0.06 13.69
N GLY A 37 3.88 -0.99 13.32
CA GLY A 37 3.68 -2.35 13.87
C GLY A 37 3.48 -3.46 12.82
N GLY A 38 3.61 -3.16 11.52
CA GLY A 38 3.75 -4.16 10.47
C GLY A 38 2.46 -4.77 9.93
N LYS A 39 1.30 -4.43 10.51
CA LYS A 39 -0.01 -4.82 9.96
C LYS A 39 -0.71 -3.59 9.40
N ASN A 40 -0.84 -3.50 8.08
CA ASN A 40 -1.55 -2.41 7.44
C ASN A 40 -3.04 -2.77 7.30
N LEU A 41 -3.88 -1.76 7.11
CA LEU A 41 -5.28 -1.96 6.76
C LEU A 41 -5.46 -1.62 5.29
N ARG A 42 -6.12 -2.51 4.55
CA ARG A 42 -6.60 -2.28 3.20
C ARG A 42 -8.10 -2.10 3.23
N ILE A 43 -8.60 -1.02 2.66
CA ILE A 43 -10.02 -0.74 2.52
C ILE A 43 -10.38 -0.81 1.03
N THR A 44 -11.17 -1.80 0.66
CA THR A 44 -11.63 -2.03 -0.72
C THR A 44 -13.01 -1.44 -0.94
N ASN A 45 -13.26 -0.97 -2.16
CA ASN A 45 -14.48 -0.21 -2.53
C ASN A 45 -14.78 0.94 -1.53
N PRO A 46 -13.81 1.83 -1.29
CA PRO A 46 -13.96 2.86 -0.26
C PRO A 46 -14.85 4.01 -0.73
N GLU A 47 -15.63 4.55 0.19
CA GLU A 47 -16.25 5.88 0.05
C GLU A 47 -15.42 6.86 0.88
N VAL A 48 -14.81 7.84 0.21
CA VAL A 48 -13.86 8.79 0.83
C VAL A 48 -14.38 10.21 0.69
N SER A 49 -14.46 10.93 1.81
CA SER A 49 -14.71 12.37 1.80
C SER A 49 -13.66 13.13 2.61
N LYS A 50 -13.24 14.27 2.08
CA LYS A 50 -12.26 15.17 2.66
C LYS A 50 -12.97 16.44 3.11
N VAL A 51 -12.78 16.81 4.37
CA VAL A 51 -13.30 18.04 4.97
C VAL A 51 -12.12 18.89 5.43
N MET A 52 -12.01 20.10 4.90
CA MET A 52 -10.99 21.07 5.32
C MET A 52 -11.62 22.15 6.20
N MET A 53 -11.07 22.35 7.40
CA MET A 53 -11.53 23.34 8.38
C MET A 53 -10.33 24.05 8.99
N GLN A 54 -10.17 25.36 8.74
CA GLN A 54 -9.15 26.19 9.40
C GLN A 54 -7.73 25.58 9.39
N GLY A 55 -7.31 25.04 8.23
CA GLY A 55 -5.99 24.41 8.07
C GLY A 55 -5.91 22.94 8.48
N ASN A 56 -6.92 22.41 9.17
CA ASN A 56 -7.04 20.98 9.46
C ASN A 56 -7.75 20.27 8.30
N VAL A 57 -7.26 19.07 7.96
CA VAL A 57 -7.88 18.19 6.96
C VAL A 57 -8.34 16.92 7.66
N LEU A 58 -9.62 16.64 7.55
CA LEU A 58 -10.27 15.42 8.03
C LEU A 58 -10.65 14.56 6.83
N PHE A 59 -10.33 13.27 6.90
CA PHE A 59 -10.78 12.28 5.92
C PHE A 59 -11.77 11.34 6.62
N ASN A 60 -12.97 11.20 6.05
CA ASN A 60 -13.89 10.14 6.41
C ASN A 60 -13.74 9.04 5.36
N VAL A 61 -13.50 7.81 5.81
CA VAL A 61 -13.33 6.64 4.96
C VAL A 61 -14.23 5.53 5.48
N SER A 62 -15.08 4.99 4.62
CA SER A 62 -15.88 3.78 4.87
C SER A 62 -15.64 2.76 3.76
N GLY A 63 -15.79 1.48 4.07
CA GLY A 63 -15.58 0.40 3.08
C GLY A 63 -15.30 -0.95 3.74
N LYS A 64 -14.97 -1.95 2.93
CA LYS A 64 -14.61 -3.29 3.43
C LYS A 64 -13.15 -3.32 3.87
N VAL A 65 -12.90 -3.59 5.14
CA VAL A 65 -11.57 -3.56 5.77
C VAL A 65 -10.95 -4.95 5.84
N GLU A 66 -9.70 -5.07 5.42
CA GLU A 66 -8.88 -6.28 5.50
C GLU A 66 -7.51 -5.96 6.13
N GLU A 67 -7.01 -6.82 7.02
CA GLU A 67 -5.64 -6.73 7.52
C GLU A 67 -4.68 -7.31 6.49
N ILE A 68 -3.67 -6.54 6.10
CA ILE A 68 -2.58 -7.02 5.24
C ILE A 68 -1.28 -6.93 6.02
N VAL A 69 -0.41 -7.94 5.86
CA VAL A 69 0.96 -7.85 6.37
C VAL A 69 1.67 -6.79 5.54
N GLY A 70 2.21 -5.77 6.22
CA GLY A 70 2.95 -4.70 5.57
C GLY A 70 4.20 -5.30 4.93
N GLN A 71 4.15 -5.50 3.61
CA GLN A 71 5.36 -5.63 2.82
C GLN A 71 6.21 -4.39 3.13
N LYS A 72 7.47 -4.62 3.56
CA LYS A 72 8.49 -3.57 3.67
C LYS A 72 8.38 -2.68 2.45
N GLU A 73 8.48 -1.38 2.67
CA GLU A 73 8.36 -0.37 1.63
C GLU A 73 9.25 -0.70 0.43
N ILE A 74 8.65 -1.27 -0.61
CA ILE A 74 9.19 -1.17 -1.96
C ILE A 74 8.99 0.32 -2.30
N ARG A 75 10.04 1.10 -2.04
CA ARG A 75 10.20 2.43 -2.62
C ARG A 75 9.92 2.30 -4.11
N GLU A 76 8.88 2.99 -4.55
CA GLU A 76 8.56 3.35 -5.94
C GLU A 76 9.29 2.52 -7.00
N VAL A 77 8.75 1.36 -7.34
CA VAL A 77 8.94 0.86 -8.71
C VAL A 77 7.84 1.48 -9.53
N VAL A 78 8.20 2.60 -10.18
CA VAL A 78 7.49 3.11 -11.34
C VAL A 78 7.20 1.91 -12.24
N LYS A 79 5.91 1.55 -12.35
CA LYS A 79 5.44 0.52 -13.29
C LYS A 79 5.79 0.99 -14.70
N GLN A 80 6.91 0.55 -15.22
CA GLN A 80 7.06 0.32 -16.65
C GLN A 80 6.73 -1.14 -16.91
N GLU A 81 5.85 -1.32 -17.88
CA GLU A 81 5.20 -2.55 -18.27
C GLU A 81 6.20 -3.62 -18.69
N GLY A 82 5.92 -4.87 -18.31
CA GLY A 82 6.52 -6.05 -18.95
C GLY A 82 7.80 -6.55 -18.31
N GLU A 83 7.67 -7.30 -17.22
CA GLU A 83 8.53 -8.43 -16.86
C GLU A 83 7.89 -9.06 -15.62
N GLU A 84 7.43 -10.30 -15.71
CA GLU A 84 7.06 -11.13 -14.55
C GLU A 84 8.34 -11.37 -13.73
N LYS A 85 8.77 -10.36 -12.97
CA LYS A 85 9.88 -10.51 -12.05
C LYS A 85 9.37 -11.36 -10.91
N VAL A 86 9.82 -12.60 -10.88
CA VAL A 86 9.62 -13.49 -9.74
C VAL A 86 10.01 -12.71 -8.48
N GLU A 87 9.12 -12.70 -7.49
CA GLU A 87 9.34 -12.01 -6.22
C GLU A 87 10.46 -12.71 -5.45
N ILE A 88 11.71 -12.29 -5.67
CA ILE A 88 12.86 -12.75 -4.88
C ILE A 88 12.93 -11.89 -3.62
N THR A 89 12.80 -12.52 -2.47
CA THR A 89 12.85 -11.82 -1.17
C THR A 89 14.27 -11.79 -0.60
N ASP A 90 14.55 -10.80 0.25
CA ASP A 90 15.83 -10.73 0.99
C ASP A 90 16.07 -12.01 1.81
N ASP A 91 15.01 -12.65 2.32
CA ASP A 91 15.09 -13.88 3.11
C ASP A 91 15.56 -15.07 2.25
N ASP A 92 15.11 -15.16 1.00
CA ASP A 92 15.56 -16.20 0.05
C ASP A 92 17.05 -16.01 -0.29
N ILE A 93 17.47 -14.77 -0.53
CA ILE A 93 18.89 -14.44 -0.79
C ILE A 93 19.75 -14.82 0.42
N ASN A 94 19.32 -14.46 1.62
CA ASN A 94 20.01 -14.83 2.85
C ASN A 94 20.09 -16.35 3.04
N LEU A 95 19.05 -17.10 2.69
CA LEU A 95 19.05 -18.56 2.77
C LEU A 95 20.09 -19.17 1.82
N VAL A 96 20.15 -18.68 0.57
CA VAL A 96 21.14 -19.12 -0.42
C VAL A 96 22.56 -18.80 0.06
N MET A 97 22.80 -17.57 0.54
CA MET A 97 24.11 -17.18 1.08
C MET A 97 24.51 -18.04 2.28
N ALA A 98 23.59 -18.28 3.22
CA ALA A 98 23.88 -19.09 4.41
C ALA A 98 24.23 -20.54 4.05
N GLN A 99 23.60 -21.08 3.00
CA GLN A 99 23.84 -22.46 2.57
C GLN A 99 25.06 -22.63 1.67
N THR A 100 25.43 -21.62 0.89
CA THR A 100 26.46 -21.70 -0.16
C THR A 100 27.72 -20.92 0.16
N GLY A 101 27.67 -19.99 1.12
CA GLY A 101 28.78 -19.11 1.49
C GLY A 101 29.10 -18.01 0.47
N CYS A 102 28.25 -17.83 -0.55
CA CYS A 102 28.46 -16.78 -1.56
C CYS A 102 28.06 -15.39 -1.06
N ASN A 103 28.44 -14.35 -1.81
CA ASN A 103 28.06 -12.97 -1.51
C ASN A 103 26.62 -12.67 -1.98
N TYR A 104 26.04 -11.58 -1.47
CA TYR A 104 24.66 -11.18 -1.75
C TYR A 104 24.36 -11.03 -3.24
N GLU A 105 25.28 -10.43 -3.98
CA GLU A 105 25.11 -10.17 -5.41
C GLU A 105 25.09 -11.47 -6.22
N THR A 106 25.94 -12.43 -5.86
CA THR A 106 25.96 -13.76 -6.47
C THR A 106 24.69 -14.54 -6.13
N ALA A 107 24.24 -14.52 -4.86
CA ALA A 107 23.00 -15.17 -4.44
C ALA A 107 21.78 -14.61 -5.18
N LYS A 108 21.69 -13.27 -5.30
CA LYS A 108 20.61 -12.59 -6.02
C LYS A 108 20.59 -12.98 -7.51
N ASN A 109 21.74 -12.90 -8.18
CA ASN A 109 21.82 -13.23 -9.61
C ASN A 109 21.44 -14.69 -9.87
N VAL A 110 21.89 -15.61 -9.01
CA VAL A 110 21.56 -17.03 -9.18
C VAL A 110 20.08 -17.31 -8.92
N LEU A 111 19.45 -16.63 -7.96
CA LEU A 111 18.00 -16.71 -7.76
C LEU A 111 17.21 -16.12 -8.94
N GLU A 112 17.68 -15.03 -9.54
CA GLU A 112 17.09 -14.46 -10.76
C GLU A 112 17.19 -15.42 -11.94
N GLU A 113 18.35 -16.05 -12.14
CA GLU A 113 18.57 -17.06 -13.19
C GLU A 113 17.77 -18.35 -13.00
N ASN A 114 17.38 -18.66 -11.76
CA ASN A 114 16.57 -19.83 -11.42
C ASN A 114 15.10 -19.49 -11.20
N GLU A 115 14.64 -18.31 -11.65
CA GLU A 115 13.23 -17.90 -11.53
C GLU A 115 12.70 -18.05 -10.08
N GLY A 116 13.53 -17.70 -9.09
CA GLY A 116 13.20 -17.81 -7.67
C GLY A 116 13.27 -19.21 -7.05
N ASP A 117 13.71 -20.25 -7.78
CA ASP A 117 13.93 -21.58 -7.20
C ASP A 117 15.19 -21.60 -6.31
N ILE A 118 14.95 -21.56 -5.00
CA ILE A 118 15.96 -21.58 -3.95
C ILE A 118 16.78 -22.88 -3.97
N ALA A 119 16.13 -24.02 -4.20
CA ALA A 119 16.80 -25.32 -4.21
C ALA A 119 17.71 -25.44 -5.44
N GLY A 120 17.20 -25.06 -6.62
CA GLY A 120 17.97 -24.95 -7.86
C GLY A 120 19.17 -24.03 -7.72
N ALA A 121 18.97 -22.86 -7.10
CA ALA A 121 20.04 -21.88 -6.84
C ALA A 121 21.15 -22.44 -5.93
N ILE A 122 20.78 -23.08 -4.81
CA ILE A 122 21.75 -23.68 -3.89
C ILE A 122 22.53 -24.80 -4.56
N LEU A 123 21.86 -25.66 -5.33
CA LEU A 123 22.50 -26.76 -6.05
C LEU A 123 23.47 -26.28 -7.13
N LYS A 124 23.13 -25.17 -7.80
CA LYS A 124 24.01 -24.54 -8.81
C LYS A 124 25.28 -23.97 -8.18
N LEU A 125 25.19 -23.42 -6.97
CA LEU A 125 26.32 -22.81 -6.25
C LEU A 125 27.16 -23.81 -5.44
N LYS A 126 26.63 -24.99 -5.10
CA LYS A 126 27.36 -26.06 -4.41
C LYS A 126 28.11 -27.03 -5.33
N LYS A 127 28.02 -26.85 -6.65
CA LYS A 127 28.87 -27.55 -7.60
C LYS A 127 30.27 -26.96 -7.62
#